data_AF-A0A357FNF3-F1
#
_entry.id   AF-A0A357FNF3-F1
#
_cell.length_a   1.000
_cell.length_b   1.000
_cell.length_c   1.000
_cell.angle_alpha   90.00
_cell.angle_beta   90.00
_cell.angle_gamma   90.00
#
_symmetry.space_group_name_H-M   'P 1'
#
loop_
_entity.id
_entity.type
_entity.pdbx_description
1 polymer ?
#
loop_
_entity_poly.entity_id
_entity_poly.type
_entity_poly.pdbx_seq_one_letter_code
_entity_poly.pdbx_strand_id
1 'polypeptide(L)' 'DFNMVMASDGGIVEIQGSAEGNRFSRKMVDQVLDAGVEAISKLFELQIKALE' A
#
# COMPACT_ATOMS: atom_id res chain seq x y z
N ASP A 1 -4.21 -12.14 -3.37
CA ASP A 1 -3.12 -11.49 -2.60
C ASP A 1 -2.72 -10.16 -3.22
N PHE A 2 -2.40 -9.15 -2.41
CA PHE A 2 -1.91 -7.83 -2.85
C PHE A 2 -0.98 -7.22 -1.79
N ASN A 3 0.27 -7.02 -2.14
CA ASN A 3 1.31 -6.40 -1.32
C ASN A 3 1.75 -5.07 -1.95
N MET A 4 2.09 -4.11 -1.08
CA MET A 4 2.58 -2.80 -1.49
C MET A 4 3.67 -2.32 -0.52
N VAL A 5 4.74 -1.73 -1.08
CA VAL A 5 5.81 -1.09 -0.31
C VAL A 5 5.95 0.36 -0.77
N MET A 6 6.04 1.28 0.19
CA MET A 6 6.26 2.70 -0.09
C MET A 6 7.43 3.25 0.73
N ALA A 7 8.11 4.24 0.16
CA ALA A 7 9.08 5.06 0.84
C ALA A 7 8.41 6.21 1.60
N SER A 8 9.14 6.81 2.56
CA SER A 8 8.63 7.89 3.41
C SER A 8 8.37 9.19 2.64
N ASP A 9 8.90 9.34 1.43
CA ASP A 9 8.65 10.47 0.53
C ASP A 9 7.36 10.31 -0.30
N GLY A 10 6.60 9.23 -0.05
CA GLY A 10 5.36 8.92 -0.76
C GLY A 10 5.57 8.15 -2.07
N GLY A 11 6.81 7.84 -2.44
CA GLY A 11 7.10 7.00 -3.60
C GLY A 11 6.69 5.55 -3.39
N ILE A 12 6.00 4.96 -4.37
CA ILE A 12 5.73 3.52 -4.40
C ILE A 12 6.98 2.78 -4.88
N VAL A 13 7.46 1.85 -4.06
CA VAL A 13 8.65 1.03 -4.32
C VAL A 13 8.27 -0.30 -4.97
N GLU A 14 7.21 -0.93 -4.50
CA GLU A 14 6.75 -2.23 -4.98
C GLU A 14 5.23 -2.31 -4.99
N ILE A 15 4.69 -2.90 -6.06
CA ILE A 15 3.31 -3.38 -6.14
C ILE A 15 3.39 -4.83 -6.63
N GLN A 16 2.86 -5.76 -5.85
CA GLN A 16 2.82 -7.16 -6.21
C GLN A 16 1.43 -7.71 -5.90
N GLY A 17 0.76 -8.25 -6.91
CA GLY A 17 -0.60 -8.76 -6.77
C GLY A 17 -0.77 -10.08 -7.49
N SER A 18 -1.40 -11.04 -6.82
CA SER A 18 -1.76 -12.34 -7.36
C SER A 18 -3.27 -12.55 -7.22
N ALA A 19 -3.95 -12.66 -8.36
CA ALA A 19 -5.36 -13.02 -8.41
C ALA A 19 -5.50 -14.55 -8.26
N GLU A 20 -5.66 -15.02 -7.02
CA GLU A 20 -5.75 -16.45 -6.68
C GLU A 20 -7.10 -17.10 -7.04
N GLY A 21 -8.01 -16.33 -7.64
CA GLY A 21 -9.29 -16.81 -8.14
C GLY A 21 -9.86 -15.84 -9.17
N ASN A 22 -10.63 -14.86 -8.70
CA ASN A 22 -11.19 -13.83 -9.59
C ASN A 22 -10.13 -12.80 -9.98
N ARG A 23 -10.13 -12.41 -11.26
CA ARG A 23 -9.29 -11.34 -11.80
C ARG A 23 -9.62 -10.01 -11.13
N PHE A 24 -8.61 -9.19 -10.88
CA PHE A 24 -8.83 -7.82 -10.42
C PHE A 24 -9.43 -6.98 -11.54
N SER A 25 -10.35 -6.08 -11.16
CA SER A 25 -10.72 -4.96 -12.04
C SER A 25 -9.78 -3.81 -11.81
N ARG A 26 -9.55 -2.97 -12.84
CA ARG A 26 -8.72 -1.76 -12.69
C ARG A 26 -9.20 -0.88 -11.53
N LYS A 27 -10.52 -0.66 -11.45
CA LYS A 27 -11.15 0.11 -10.37
C LYS A 27 -10.86 -0.46 -8.99
N MET A 28 -10.89 -1.78 -8.83
CA MET A 28 -10.56 -2.43 -7.57
C MET A 28 -9.09 -2.22 -7.20
N VAL A 29 -8.17 -2.34 -8.18
CA VAL A 29 -6.74 -2.08 -7.93
C VAL A 29 -6.52 -0.63 -7.51
N ASP A 30 -7.13 0.33 -8.19
CA ASP A 30 -7.02 1.74 -7.82
C ASP A 30 -7.50 1.98 -6.37
N GLN A 31 -8.62 1.37 -5.97
CA GLN A 31 -9.13 1.47 -4.59
C GLN A 31 -8.18 0.87 -3.55
N VAL A 32 -7.51 -0.24 -3.87
CA VAL A 32 -6.52 -0.86 -2.98
C VAL A 32 -5.28 0.03 -2.86
N LEU A 33 -4.83 0.63 -3.97
CA LEU A 33 -3.69 1.56 -3.98
C LEU A 33 -3.99 2.81 -3.15
N ASP A 34 -5.16 3.42 -3.32
CA ASP A 34 -5.58 4.60 -2.54
C ASP A 34 -5.60 4.28 -1.03
N ALA A 35 -6.21 3.14 -0.67
CA ALA A 35 -6.26 2.69 0.72
C ALA A 35 -4.87 2.40 1.29
N GLY A 36 -3.99 1.79 0.48
CA GLY A 36 -2.62 1.50 0.86
C GLY A 36 -1.80 2.76 1.12
N VAL A 37 -1.92 3.79 0.27
CA VAL A 37 -1.21 5.06 0.42
C VAL A 37 -1.59 5.75 1.73
N GLU A 38 -2.89 5.80 2.03
CA GLU A 38 -3.39 6.38 3.29
C GLU A 38 -2.89 5.59 4.51
N ALA A 39 -2.95 4.26 4.46
CA ALA A 39 -2.54 3.41 5.56
C ALA A 39 -1.04 3.49 5.83
N ILE A 40 -0.19 3.43 4.79
CA ILE A 40 1.27 3.47 4.97
C ILE A 40 1.75 4.83 5.48
N SER A 41 1.10 5.92 5.08
CA SER A 41 1.38 7.25 5.64
C SER A 41 1.20 7.27 7.17
N LYS A 42 0.11 6.68 7.67
CA LYS A 42 -0.14 6.51 9.12
C LYS A 42 0.86 5.57 9.78
N LEU A 43 1.29 4.51 9.09
CA LEU A 43 2.33 3.62 9.62
C LEU A 43 3.65 4.35 9.82
N PHE A 44 4.06 5.24 8.90
CA PHE A 44 5.27 6.05 9.09
C PHE A 44 5.17 6.96 10.31
N GLU A 45 4.04 7.64 10.52
CA GLU A 45 3.81 8.45 11.72
C GLU A 45 3.99 7.64 13.02
N LEU A 46 3.40 6.44 13.06
CA LEU A 46 3.50 5.54 14.22
C LEU A 46 4.92 5.01 14.42
N GLN A 47 5.63 4.66 13.34
CA GLN A 47 7.01 4.18 13.39
C GLN A 47 7.96 5.26 13.90
N ILE A 48 7.82 6.50 13.41
CA ILE A 48 8.62 7.64 13.90
C ILE A 48 8.39 7.84 15.39
N LYS A 49 7.12 7.89 15.82
CA LYS A 49 6.76 8.05 17.24
C LYS A 49 7.31 6.94 18.14
N ALA A 50 7.47 5.73 17.62
CA ALA A 50 8.01 4.60 18.39
C ALA A 50 9.55 4.63 18.54
N LEU A 51 10.24 5.45 17.76
CA LEU A 51 11.70 5.64 17.79
C LEU A 51 12.13 6.84 18.64
N GLU A 52 11.19 7.67 19.06
CA GLU A 52 11.37 8.75 20.05
C GLU A 52 11.36 8.21 21.49
#